data_AF-A0A501W6A1-F1
#
_entry.id   AF-A0A501W6A1-F1
#
_cell.length_a   1.000
_cell.length_b   1.000
_cell.length_c   1.000
_cell.angle_alpha   90.00
_cell.angle_beta   90.00
_cell.angle_gamma   90.00
#
_symmetry.space_group_name_H-M   'P 1'
#
loop_
_entity.id
_entity.type
_entity.pdbx_description
1 polymer ?
#
loop_
_entity_poly.entity_id
_entity_poly.type
_entity_poly.pdbx_seq_one_letter_code
_entity_poly.pdbx_strand_id
1 'polypeptide(L)'
;MSVFLEIPEDRIIYKDDHFFIIRDKYPVSPGHSLIISNQLRSDYFDLTEDEKLHLVGVIDKCKQLIEQEFSPDGYNIGMNCGEVAGQTVYHFHCHLIPRYIGDMVDPRGGVRHCVAGKGYY
;
A
#
# COMPACT_ATOMS: atom_id res chain seq x y z
N MET A 1 -0.57 12.73 16.41
CA MET A 1 0.52 11.74 16.38
C MET A 1 0.11 10.67 15.37
N SER A 2 1.00 10.23 14.49
CA SER A 2 0.63 9.23 13.48
C SER A 2 0.53 7.85 14.12
N VAL A 3 -0.57 7.13 13.87
CA VAL A 3 -0.79 5.76 14.38
C VAL A 3 0.28 4.77 13.91
N PHE A 4 0.97 5.07 12.79
CA PHE A 4 2.05 4.22 12.28
C PHE A 4 3.33 4.32 13.09
N LEU A 5 3.55 5.41 13.83
CA LEU A 5 4.71 5.57 14.72
C LEU A 5 4.54 4.79 16.04
N GLU A 6 3.33 4.30 16.31
CA GLU A 6 3.00 3.52 17.50
C GLU A 6 2.92 2.01 17.20
N ILE A 7 3.29 1.60 15.97
CA ILE A 7 3.26 0.19 15.58
C ILE A 7 4.33 -0.60 16.34
N PRO A 8 3.95 -1.71 17.00
CA PRO A 8 4.90 -2.63 17.61
C PRO A 8 5.90 -3.21 16.61
N GLU A 9 7.17 -3.35 17.01
CA GLU A 9 8.25 -3.84 16.13
C GLU A 9 7.99 -5.25 15.58
N ASP A 10 7.31 -6.11 16.33
CA ASP A 10 6.96 -7.48 15.93
C ASP A 10 5.96 -7.54 14.76
N ARG A 11 5.28 -6.44 14.47
CA ARG A 11 4.39 -6.30 13.30
C ARG A 11 5.12 -5.85 12.03
N ILE A 12 6.36 -5.40 12.15
CA ILE A 12 7.16 -4.92 11.03
C ILE A 12 7.81 -6.12 10.34
N ILE A 13 7.39 -6.41 9.11
CA ILE A 13 7.91 -7.55 8.33
C ILE A 13 9.19 -7.21 7.56
N TYR A 14 9.44 -5.92 7.35
CA TYR A 14 10.65 -5.40 6.72
C TYR A 14 10.83 -3.94 7.11
N LYS A 15 12.08 -3.51 7.25
CA LYS A 15 12.45 -2.11 7.48
C LYS A 15 13.81 -1.83 6.87
N ASP A 16 13.93 -0.66 6.24
CA ASP A 16 15.20 -0.08 5.81
C ASP A 16 15.30 1.38 6.26
N ASP A 17 16.22 2.14 5.66
CA ASP A 17 16.51 3.52 6.02
C ASP A 17 15.32 4.47 5.77
N HIS A 18 14.47 4.18 4.78
CA HIS A 18 13.40 5.08 4.36
C HIS A 18 12.01 4.57 4.68
N PHE A 19 11.79 3.25 4.63
CA PHE A 19 10.46 2.67 4.76
C PHE A 19 10.44 1.43 5.65
N PHE A 20 9.25 1.12 6.13
CA PHE A 20 8.94 -0.16 6.74
C PHE A 20 7.65 -0.73 6.16
N ILE A 21 7.49 -2.05 6.28
CA ILE A 21 6.34 -2.78 5.74
C ILE A 21 5.61 -3.49 6.87
N ILE A 22 4.29 -3.45 6.82
CA ILE A 22 3.40 -4.22 7.70
C ILE A 22 2.31 -4.90 6.87
N ARG A 23 1.68 -5.94 7.42
CA ARG A 23 0.38 -6.42 6.95
C ARG A 23 -0.72 -5.47 7.43
N ASP A 24 -1.64 -5.09 6.54
CA ASP A 24 -2.78 -4.24 6.89
C ASP A 24 -3.65 -4.93 7.95
N LYS A 25 -4.12 -4.17 8.93
CA LYS A 25 -5.02 -4.67 9.99
C LYS A 25 -6.43 -4.99 9.43
N TYR A 26 -6.84 -4.29 8.38
CA TYR A 26 -8.11 -4.45 7.69
C TYR A 26 -7.84 -4.74 6.20
N PRO A 27 -7.34 -5.95 5.89
CA PRO A 27 -6.89 -6.27 4.55
C PRO A 27 -8.04 -6.27 3.55
N VAL A 28 -7.84 -5.69 2.36
CA VAL A 28 -8.78 -5.79 1.22
C VAL A 28 -8.81 -7.22 0.69
N SER A 29 -7.66 -7.89 0.73
CA SER A 29 -7.45 -9.26 0.28
C SER A 29 -6.29 -9.91 1.06
N PRO A 30 -6.18 -11.25 1.09
CA PRO A 30 -5.06 -11.93 1.75
C PRO A 30 -3.71 -11.43 1.26
N GLY A 31 -2.85 -11.02 2.21
CA GLY A 31 -1.54 -10.44 1.93
C GLY A 31 -1.51 -8.93 1.69
N HIS A 32 -2.64 -8.22 1.79
CA HIS A 32 -2.67 -6.75 1.72
C HIS A 32 -1.67 -6.14 2.71
N SER A 33 -0.73 -5.37 2.18
CA SER A 33 0.40 -4.82 2.92
C SER A 33 0.55 -3.33 2.68
N LEU A 34 1.07 -2.63 3.67
CA LEU A 34 1.34 -1.19 3.62
C LEU A 34 2.85 -0.97 3.66
N ILE A 35 3.37 -0.20 2.73
CA ILE A 35 4.74 0.34 2.73
C ILE A 35 4.65 1.76 3.28
N ILE A 36 5.27 2.03 4.42
CA ILE A 36 5.07 3.27 5.20
C ILE A 36 6.43 3.96 5.35
N SER A 37 6.46 5.29 5.22
CA SER A 37 7.70 6.06 5.45
C SER A 37 8.12 5.99 6.93
N ASN A 38 9.42 5.92 7.19
CA ASN A 38 9.94 5.97 8.56
C ASN A 38 9.70 7.34 9.21
N GLN A 39 9.86 8.40 8.43
CA GLN A 39 9.59 9.78 8.83
C GLN A 39 8.14 10.13 8.53
N LEU A 40 7.57 11.04 9.32
CA LEU A 40 6.22 11.54 9.06
C LEU A 40 6.22 12.37 7.77
N ARG A 41 5.73 11.76 6.70
CA ARG A 41 5.44 12.38 5.41
C ARG A 41 3.94 12.39 5.23
N SER A 42 3.30 13.50 4.90
CA SER A 42 1.82 13.53 4.88
C SER A 42 1.22 12.56 3.85
N ASP A 43 1.80 12.52 2.66
CA ASP A 43 1.41 11.66 1.54
C ASP A 43 2.59 11.50 0.56
N TYR A 44 2.34 10.97 -0.65
CA TYR A 44 3.38 10.75 -1.65
C TYR A 44 4.08 12.04 -2.08
N PHE A 45 3.37 13.17 -2.12
CA PHE A 45 3.91 14.43 -2.61
C PHE A 45 4.93 15.03 -1.64
N ASP A 46 4.79 14.72 -0.35
CA ASP A 46 5.69 15.15 0.73
C ASP A 46 6.96 14.28 0.88
N LEU A 47 7.03 13.14 0.18
CA LEU A 47 8.28 12.37 0.09
C LEU A 47 9.39 13.18 -0.58
N THR A 48 10.61 13.03 -0.08
CA THR A 48 11.84 13.51 -0.71
C THR A 48 12.11 12.78 -2.04
N GLU A 49 13.00 13.34 -2.87
CA GLU A 49 13.38 12.70 -4.13
C GLU A 49 14.02 11.32 -3.90
N ASP A 50 14.90 11.19 -2.91
CA ASP A 50 15.54 9.93 -2.54
C ASP A 50 14.51 8.88 -2.09
N GLU A 51 13.56 9.27 -1.22
CA GLU A 51 12.47 8.38 -0.78
C GLU A 51 11.61 7.93 -1.98
N LYS A 52 11.27 8.83 -2.91
CA LYS A 52 10.49 8.50 -4.12
C LYS A 52 11.24 7.53 -5.04
N LEU A 53 12.53 7.73 -5.24
CA LEU A 53 13.37 6.84 -6.05
C LEU A 53 13.51 5.45 -5.41
N HIS A 54 13.66 5.40 -4.09
CA HIS A 54 13.83 4.14 -3.35
C HIS A 54 12.53 3.34 -3.24
N LEU A 55 11.36 4.01 -3.21
CA LEU A 55 10.04 3.40 -3.05
C LEU A 55 9.78 2.24 -4.02
N VAL A 56 10.23 2.33 -5.28
CA VAL A 56 10.00 1.28 -6.29
C VAL A 56 10.66 -0.03 -5.88
N GLY A 57 11.89 0.02 -5.36
CA GLY A 57 12.58 -1.17 -4.85
C GLY A 57 11.88 -1.79 -3.63
N VAL A 58 11.29 -0.95 -2.77
CA VAL A 58 10.52 -1.42 -1.61
C VAL A 58 9.19 -2.04 -2.03
N ILE A 59 8.55 -1.56 -3.10
CA ILE A 59 7.36 -2.20 -3.70
C ILE A 59 7.71 -3.61 -4.19
N ASP A 60 8.82 -3.77 -4.91
CA ASP A 60 9.27 -5.09 -5.36
C ASP A 60 9.61 -6.02 -4.20
N LYS A 61 10.25 -5.48 -3.16
CA LYS A 61 10.53 -6.23 -1.91
C LYS A 61 9.23 -6.68 -1.23
N CYS A 62 8.23 -5.81 -1.16
CA CYS A 62 6.93 -6.11 -0.58
C CYS A 62 6.22 -7.24 -1.36
N LYS A 63 6.25 -7.21 -2.70
CA LYS A 63 5.74 -8.28 -3.55
C LYS A 63 6.43 -9.61 -3.26
N GLN A 64 7.76 -9.62 -3.16
CA GLN A 64 8.52 -10.84 -2.84
C GLN A 64 8.11 -11.43 -1.48
N LEU A 65 7.90 -10.59 -0.47
CA LEU A 65 7.44 -11.03 0.86
C LEU A 65 6.01 -11.58 0.81
N ILE A 66 5.13 -11.00 0.00
CA ILE A 66 3.79 -11.54 -0.24
C ILE A 66 3.88 -12.93 -0.89
N GLU A 67 4.70 -13.10 -1.92
CA GLU A 67 4.79 -14.37 -2.68
C GLU A 67 5.45 -15.52 -1.90
N GLN A 68 6.08 -15.24 -0.76
CA GLN A 68 6.57 -16.29 0.15
C GLN A 68 5.44 -16.95 0.95
N GLU A 69 4.32 -16.24 1.15
CA GLU A 69 3.20 -16.68 2.00
C GLU A 69 1.92 -16.93 1.18
N PHE A 70 1.80 -16.29 0.02
CA PHE A 70 0.61 -16.29 -0.81
C PHE A 70 0.95 -16.54 -2.29
N SER A 71 -0.06 -16.86 -3.11
CA SER A 71 0.10 -17.04 -4.56
C SER A 71 -0.96 -16.22 -5.31
N PRO A 72 -0.84 -14.89 -5.34
CA PRO A 72 -1.81 -14.03 -6.02
C PRO A 72 -1.66 -14.05 -7.53
N ASP A 73 -2.77 -13.81 -8.22
CA ASP A 73 -2.86 -13.79 -9.69
C ASP A 73 -2.61 -12.38 -10.27
N GLY A 74 -2.59 -11.35 -9.42
CA GLY A 74 -2.35 -9.97 -9.81
C GLY A 74 -2.19 -9.04 -8.61
N TYR A 75 -2.05 -7.74 -8.87
CA TYR A 75 -1.90 -6.74 -7.82
C TYR A 75 -2.59 -5.42 -8.18
N ASN A 76 -3.09 -4.73 -7.17
CA ASN A 76 -3.29 -3.29 -7.22
C ASN A 76 -2.28 -2.58 -6.32
N ILE A 77 -1.72 -1.49 -6.82
CA ILE A 77 -0.78 -0.64 -6.11
C ILE A 77 -1.44 0.74 -6.03
N GLY A 78 -1.54 1.31 -4.83
CA GLY A 78 -2.32 2.54 -4.63
C GLY A 78 -1.84 3.39 -3.48
N MET A 79 -1.98 4.70 -3.62
CA MET A 79 -1.68 5.70 -2.60
C MET A 79 -2.80 6.74 -2.64
N ASN A 80 -3.39 7.04 -1.49
CA ASN A 80 -4.36 8.13 -1.38
C ASN A 80 -3.64 9.36 -0.87
N CYS A 81 -3.75 10.48 -1.59
CA CYS A 81 -3.11 11.75 -1.23
C CYS A 81 -4.20 12.81 -1.02
N GLY A 82 -4.41 13.20 0.23
CA GLY A 82 -5.46 14.11 0.65
C GLY A 82 -6.82 13.44 0.90
N GLU A 83 -7.69 14.18 1.62
CA GLU A 83 -8.98 13.69 2.12
C GLU A 83 -9.91 13.24 0.99
N VAL A 84 -10.01 14.03 -0.08
CA VAL A 84 -10.90 13.76 -1.23
C VAL A 84 -10.50 12.50 -1.98
N ALA A 85 -9.22 12.11 -1.91
CA ALA A 85 -8.73 10.84 -2.46
C ALA A 85 -8.99 9.64 -1.52
N GLY A 86 -9.62 9.85 -0.36
CA GLY A 86 -9.91 8.81 0.62
C GLY A 86 -8.77 8.54 1.61
N GLN A 87 -7.81 9.46 1.76
CA GLN A 87 -6.77 9.32 2.78
C GLN A 87 -7.36 9.56 4.18
N THR A 88 -7.12 8.61 5.08
CA THR A 88 -7.59 8.69 6.48
C THR A 88 -6.44 8.76 7.49
N VAL A 89 -5.28 8.22 7.13
CA VAL A 89 -4.03 8.36 7.90
C VAL A 89 -3.09 9.29 7.13
N TYR A 90 -2.85 10.47 7.69
CA TYR A 90 -1.92 11.48 7.15
C TYR A 90 -0.48 11.16 7.48
N HIS A 91 -0.07 9.97 7.04
CA HIS A 91 1.30 9.49 7.03
C HIS A 91 1.41 8.59 5.80
N PHE A 92 2.35 8.89 4.90
CA PHE A 92 2.55 8.20 3.65
C PHE A 92 2.49 6.69 3.84
N HIS A 93 1.61 6.06 3.07
CA HIS A 93 1.55 4.63 2.94
C HIS A 93 1.16 4.27 1.49
N CYS A 94 1.91 3.33 0.91
CA CYS A 94 1.57 2.69 -0.36
C CYS A 94 0.94 1.34 -0.08
N HIS A 95 -0.28 1.15 -0.57
CA HIS A 95 -0.98 -0.12 -0.55
C HIS A 95 -0.43 -1.02 -1.64
N LEU A 96 -0.04 -2.24 -1.26
CA LEU A 96 0.16 -3.34 -2.19
C LEU A 96 -0.89 -4.41 -1.89
N ILE A 97 -1.89 -4.48 -2.76
CA ILE A 97 -3.08 -5.33 -2.60
C ILE A 97 -2.96 -6.50 -3.57
N PRO A 98 -2.71 -7.73 -3.09
CA PRO A 98 -2.76 -8.93 -3.93
C PRO A 98 -4.17 -9.16 -4.46
N ARG A 99 -4.30 -9.64 -5.70
CA ARG A 99 -5.58 -9.93 -6.36
C ARG A 99 -5.62 -11.39 -6.74
N TYR A 100 -6.82 -11.97 -6.68
CA TYR A 100 -7.06 -13.40 -6.91
C TYR A 100 -8.21 -13.58 -7.88
N ILE A 101 -8.13 -14.57 -8.76
CA ILE A 101 -9.23 -14.89 -9.66
C ILE A 101 -10.51 -15.16 -8.85
N GLY A 102 -11.57 -14.40 -9.13
CA GLY A 102 -12.86 -14.52 -8.46
C GLY A 102 -13.05 -13.63 -7.23
N ASP A 103 -12.05 -12.82 -6.84
CA ASP A 103 -12.19 -11.84 -5.75
C ASP A 103 -13.10 -10.65 -6.09
N MET A 104 -13.42 -10.46 -7.38
CA MET A 104 -14.28 -9.42 -7.91
C MET A 104 -15.00 -9.93 -9.16
N VAL A 105 -16.30 -9.62 -9.28
CA VAL A 105 -17.14 -10.08 -10.41
C VAL A 105 -16.65 -9.56 -11.76
N ASP A 106 -16.26 -8.29 -11.84
CA ASP A 106 -15.64 -7.68 -13.01
C ASP A 106 -14.48 -6.79 -12.56
N PRO A 107 -13.22 -7.23 -12.68
CA PRO A 107 -12.05 -6.48 -12.24
C PRO A 107 -11.68 -5.31 -13.16
N ARG A 108 -12.37 -5.14 -14.30
CA ARG A 108 -12.04 -4.09 -15.28
C ARG A 108 -12.05 -2.72 -14.63
N GLY A 109 -11.02 -1.95 -14.99
CA GLY A 109 -10.80 -0.58 -14.54
C GLY A 109 -10.15 -0.41 -13.18
N GLY A 110 -10.07 -1.44 -12.34
CA GLY A 110 -9.23 -1.43 -11.13
C GLY A 110 -9.33 -0.14 -10.32
N VAL A 111 -8.23 0.62 -10.24
CA VAL A 111 -8.13 1.90 -9.50
C VAL A 111 -9.24 2.90 -9.86
N ARG A 112 -9.79 2.88 -11.08
CA ARG A 112 -10.86 3.80 -11.51
C ARG A 112 -12.17 3.64 -10.73
N HIS A 113 -12.35 2.51 -10.04
CA HIS A 113 -13.48 2.33 -9.11
C HIS A 113 -13.40 3.24 -7.88
N CYS A 114 -12.30 3.98 -7.68
CA CYS A 114 -12.23 5.05 -6.67
C CYS A 114 -13.25 6.17 -6.89
N VAL A 115 -13.72 6.36 -8.14
CA VAL A 115 -14.84 7.25 -8.45
C VAL A 115 -16.03 6.40 -8.90
N ALA A 116 -17.13 6.49 -8.16
CA ALA A 116 -18.34 5.74 -8.42
C ALA A 116 -18.77 5.86 -9.90
N GLY A 117 -18.98 4.71 -10.55
CA GLY A 117 -19.43 4.62 -11.94
C GLY A 117 -18.36 4.88 -13.02
N LYS A 118 -17.08 5.05 -12.67
CA LYS A 118 -15.99 5.31 -13.66
C LYS A 118 -15.09 4.10 -13.96
N GLY A 119 -15.32 2.98 -13.27
CA GLY A 119 -14.53 1.76 -13.45
C GLY A 119 -14.88 0.94 -14.69
N TYR A 120 -16.12 0.99 -15.16
CA TYR A 120 -16.57 0.24 -16.33
C TYR A 120 -16.40 1.07 -17.60
N TYR A 121 -15.47 0.67 -18.46
CA TYR A 121 -15.22 1.24 -19.78
C TYR A 121 -14.98 0.15 -20.82
#